data_AF-A0A2V6I941-F1
#
_entry.id   AF-A0A2V6I941-F1
#
_cell.length_a   1.000
_cell.length_b   1.000
_cell.length_c   1.000
_cell.angle_alpha   90.00
_cell.angle_beta   90.00
_cell.angle_gamma   90.00
#
_symmetry.space_group_name_H-M   'P 1'
#
loop_
_entity.id
_entity.type
_entity.pdbx_description
1 polymer ?
#
loop_
_entity_poly.entity_id
_entity_poly.type
_entity_poly.pdbx_seq_one_letter_code
_entity_poly.pdbx_strand_id
1 'polypeptide(L)'
;MAAEKVCLIKIDGAIGPATASYISRSLDEARAQNAQCLIIQLNTPGGLLDSTQTIVQSFLGSPVPVVVYVAPTGATATSAGCFITVAASVAAMAP
;
A
#
# COMPACT_ATOMS: atom_id res chain seq x y z
N MET A 1 -23.56 -8.05 -15.02
CA MET A 1 -22.23 -8.29 -14.42
C MET A 1 -22.18 -7.54 -13.11
N ALA A 2 -21.71 -8.14 -12.02
CA ALA A 2 -21.44 -7.38 -10.80
C ALA A 2 -20.31 -6.39 -11.09
N ALA A 3 -20.39 -5.16 -10.57
CA ALA A 3 -19.32 -4.19 -10.74
C ALA A 3 -18.04 -4.72 -10.07
N GLU A 4 -16.93 -4.71 -10.80
CA GLU A 4 -15.63 -5.05 -10.21
C GLU A 4 -15.24 -4.02 -9.16
N LYS A 5 -14.84 -4.49 -7.98
CA LYS A 5 -14.55 -3.64 -6.84
C LYS A 5 -13.05 -3.41 -6.72
N VAL A 6 -12.67 -2.14 -6.54
CA VAL A 6 -11.30 -1.73 -6.21
C VAL A 6 -11.33 -1.02 -4.87
N CYS A 7 -10.45 -1.43 -3.95
CA CYS A 7 -10.30 -0.78 -2.65
C CYS A 7 -9.22 0.30 -2.73
N LEU A 8 -9.42 1.42 -2.02
CA LEU A 8 -8.45 2.51 -1.94
C LEU A 8 -8.23 2.89 -0.49
N ILE A 9 -6.97 2.96 -0.08
CA ILE A 9 -6.56 3.59 1.18
C ILE A 9 -5.55 4.70 0.93
N LYS A 10 -5.42 5.61 1.89
CA LYS A 10 -4.47 6.72 1.85
C LYS A 10 -3.51 6.63 3.01
N ILE A 11 -2.23 6.78 2.71
CA ILE A 11 -1.15 6.83 3.70
C ILE A 11 -0.37 8.11 3.45
N ASP A 12 -0.49 9.03 4.39
CA ASP A 12 0.22 10.30 4.40
C ASP A 12 0.98 10.41 5.72
N GLY A 13 2.31 10.44 5.64
CA GLY A 13 3.20 10.53 6.79
C GLY A 13 4.07 9.29 7.01
N ALA A 14 4.57 9.16 8.24
CA ALA A 14 5.60 8.18 8.58
C ALA A 14 5.11 6.73 8.56
N ILE A 15 6.01 5.81 8.21
CA ILE A 15 5.78 4.37 8.30
C ILE A 15 6.09 3.87 9.71
N GLY A 16 5.07 3.39 10.41
CA GLY A 16 5.19 2.82 11.75
C GLY A 16 4.20 1.68 11.99
N PRO A 17 4.13 1.15 13.23
CA PRO A 17 3.33 -0.04 13.54
C PRO A 17 1.85 0.15 13.22
N ALA A 18 1.30 1.34 13.49
CA ALA A 18 -0.09 1.66 13.16
C ALA A 18 -0.36 1.60 11.65
N THR A 19 0.57 2.12 10.83
CA THR A 19 0.48 2.07 9.36
C THR A 19 0.55 0.63 8.85
N ALA A 20 1.44 -0.19 9.41
CA ALA A 20 1.55 -1.61 9.06
C ALA A 20 0.27 -2.39 9.42
N SER A 21 -0.27 -2.20 10.62
CA SER A 21 -1.55 -2.80 11.02
C SER A 21 -2.71 -2.34 10.14
N TYR A 22 -2.74 -1.05 9.78
CA TYR A 22 -3.77 -0.51 8.91
C TYR A 22 -3.73 -1.15 7.51
N ILE A 23 -2.56 -1.24 6.89
CA ILE A 23 -2.37 -1.90 5.60
C ILE A 23 -2.82 -3.37 5.67
N SER A 24 -2.38 -4.11 6.68
CA SER A 24 -2.74 -5.52 6.83
C SER A 24 -4.27 -5.69 6.91
N ARG A 25 -4.93 -4.88 7.74
CA ARG A 25 -6.39 -4.90 7.83
C ARG A 25 -7.06 -4.57 6.50
N SER A 26 -6.54 -3.59 5.76
CA SER A 26 -7.10 -3.22 4.46
C SER A 26 -6.92 -4.29 3.39
N LEU A 27 -5.87 -5.10 3.46
CA LEU A 27 -5.72 -6.30 2.61
C LEU A 27 -6.78 -7.34 2.95
N ASP A 28 -7.01 -7.61 4.24
CA ASP A 28 -8.04 -8.55 4.69
C ASP A 28 -9.44 -8.09 4.27
N GLU A 29 -9.73 -6.79 4.41
CA GLU A 29 -10.99 -6.18 3.97
C GLU A 29 -11.15 -6.27 2.44
N ALA A 30 -10.11 -5.97 1.66
CA ALA A 30 -10.14 -6.09 0.21
C ALA A 30 -10.38 -7.54 -0.23
N ARG A 31 -9.75 -8.50 0.45
CA ARG A 31 -9.95 -9.93 0.22
C ARG A 31 -11.39 -10.35 0.53
N ALA A 32 -11.92 -9.97 1.70
CA ALA A 32 -13.28 -10.30 2.10
C ALA A 32 -14.34 -9.73 1.14
N GLN A 33 -14.01 -8.62 0.49
CA GLN A 33 -14.87 -7.98 -0.51
C GLN A 33 -14.68 -8.51 -1.93
N ASN A 34 -13.81 -9.51 -2.14
CA ASN A 34 -13.41 -10.00 -3.46
C ASN A 34 -12.97 -8.86 -4.40
N ALA A 35 -12.22 -7.90 -3.86
CA ALA A 35 -11.70 -6.78 -4.64
C ALA A 35 -10.65 -7.26 -5.64
N GLN A 36 -10.63 -6.65 -6.82
CA GLN A 36 -9.63 -6.93 -7.87
C GLN A 36 -8.22 -6.51 -7.43
N CYS A 37 -8.12 -5.42 -6.66
CA CYS A 37 -6.87 -4.97 -6.07
C CYS A 37 -7.13 -4.00 -4.90
N LEU A 38 -6.07 -3.79 -4.11
CA LEU A 38 -5.97 -2.69 -3.15
C LEU A 38 -5.03 -1.63 -3.71
N ILE A 39 -5.54 -0.41 -3.91
CA ILE A 39 -4.73 0.77 -4.20
C ILE A 39 -4.34 1.43 -2.88
N ILE A 40 -3.06 1.69 -2.73
CA ILE A 40 -2.47 2.46 -1.62
C ILE A 40 -1.95 3.76 -2.20
N GLN A 41 -2.68 4.84 -1.97
CA GLN A 41 -2.17 6.17 -2.27
C GLN A 41 -1.14 6.57 -1.21
N LEU A 42 0.11 6.78 -1.62
CA LEU A 42 1.24 6.92 -0.71
C LEU A 42 1.92 8.29 -0.83
N ASN A 43 2.09 8.94 0.32
CA ASN A 43 3.02 10.04 0.52
C ASN A 43 3.75 9.83 1.84
N THR A 44 5.04 9.48 1.81
CA THR A 44 5.81 9.17 3.01
C THR A 44 7.25 9.64 2.93
N PRO A 45 7.79 10.26 4.02
CA PRO A 45 9.22 10.53 4.14
C PRO A 45 10.02 9.27 4.55
N GLY A 46 9.35 8.16 4.87
CA GLY A 46 9.97 6.95 5.37
C GLY A 46 9.47 6.56 6.76
N GLY A 47 10.21 5.69 7.44
CA GLY A 47 9.87 5.26 8.79
C GLY A 47 10.66 4.05 9.27
N LEU A 48 10.06 3.28 10.16
CA LEU A 48 10.71 2.17 10.84
C LEU A 48 10.96 0.98 9.91
N LEU A 49 12.15 0.40 10.01
CA LEU A 49 12.56 -0.76 9.23
C LEU A 49 11.66 -1.97 9.49
N ASP A 50 11.33 -2.26 10.76
CA ASP A 50 10.49 -3.42 11.11
C ASP A 50 9.09 -3.30 10.50
N SER A 51 8.46 -2.13 10.61
CA SER A 51 7.16 -1.87 9.97
C SER A 51 7.23 -1.98 8.45
N THR A 52 8.33 -1.54 7.84
CA THR A 52 8.57 -1.68 6.40
C THR A 52 8.64 -3.15 6.00
N GLN A 53 9.41 -3.96 6.73
CA GLN A 53 9.54 -5.40 6.47
C GLN A 53 8.19 -6.12 6.63
N THR A 54 7.41 -5.78 7.66
CA THR A 54 6.06 -6.32 7.83
C THR A 54 5.17 -6.01 6.63
N ILE A 55 5.15 -4.75 6.17
CA ILE A 55 4.34 -4.34 5.01
C ILE A 55 4.77 -5.09 3.74
N VAL A 56 6.08 -5.16 3.48
CA VAL A 56 6.62 -5.89 2.32
C VAL A 56 6.22 -7.36 2.36
N GLN A 57 6.34 -8.03 3.52
CA GLN A 57 5.91 -9.41 3.67
C GLN A 57 4.40 -9.58 3.46
N SER A 58 3.59 -8.66 3.98
CA SER A 58 2.14 -8.66 3.75
C SER A 58 1.79 -8.53 2.26
N PHE A 59 2.52 -7.71 1.48
CA PHE A 59 2.30 -7.59 0.04
C PHE A 59 2.66 -8.88 -0.68
N LEU A 60 3.85 -9.45 -0.41
CA LEU A 60 4.33 -10.66 -1.06
C LEU A 60 3.48 -11.90 -0.73
N GLY A 61 2.85 -11.94 0.43
CA GLY A 61 1.93 -13.00 0.85
C GLY A 61 0.47 -12.75 0.48
N SER A 62 0.12 -11.60 -0.09
CA SER A 62 -1.27 -11.24 -0.34
C SER A 62 -1.81 -11.93 -1.61
N PRO A 63 -2.98 -12.59 -1.55
CA PRO A 63 -3.68 -13.04 -2.74
C PRO A 63 -4.38 -11.89 -3.49
N VAL A 64 -4.54 -10.72 -2.85
CA VAL A 64 -5.09 -9.51 -3.46
C VAL A 64 -3.93 -8.68 -4.02
N PRO A 65 -3.90 -8.38 -5.34
CA PRO A 65 -2.89 -7.51 -5.93
C PRO A 65 -2.86 -6.13 -5.26
N VAL A 66 -1.66 -5.62 -5.02
CA VAL A 66 -1.46 -4.29 -4.40
C VAL A 66 -0.91 -3.33 -5.44
N VAL A 67 -1.56 -2.19 -5.58
CA VAL A 67 -1.06 -1.05 -6.37
C VAL A 67 -0.59 0.01 -5.41
N VAL A 68 0.69 0.38 -5.45
CA VAL A 68 1.17 1.58 -4.77
C VAL A 68 1.14 2.73 -5.75
N TYR A 69 0.37 3.78 -5.40
CA TYR A 69 0.26 5.00 -6.19
C TYR A 69 0.85 6.16 -5.40
N VAL A 70 2.06 6.59 -5.77
CA VAL A 70 2.73 7.74 -5.15
C VAL A 70 2.06 9.01 -5.63
N ALA A 71 1.26 9.63 -4.76
CA ALA A 71 0.35 10.71 -5.13
C ALA A 71 -0.15 11.50 -3.90
N PRO A 72 -0.56 12.77 -4.07
CA PRO A 72 -0.70 13.53 -5.33
C PRO A 72 0.65 13.99 -5.92
N THR A 73 0.64 14.76 -7.00
CA THR A 73 1.82 15.45 -7.54
C THR A 73 2.63 16.12 -6.41
N GLY A 74 3.93 15.86 -6.38
CA GLY A 74 4.84 16.30 -5.30
C GLY A 74 4.91 15.37 -4.09
N ALA A 75 4.11 14.30 -4.03
CA ALA A 75 4.26 13.25 -3.03
C ALA A 75 5.56 12.46 -3.24
N THR A 76 6.05 11.87 -2.15
CA THR A 76 7.27 11.05 -2.20
C THR A 76 7.03 9.67 -1.62
N ALA A 77 7.81 8.69 -2.08
CA ALA A 77 7.93 7.38 -1.47
C ALA A 77 9.38 7.20 -0.98
N THR A 78 9.79 8.07 -0.05
CA THR A 78 11.19 8.14 0.41
C THR A 78 11.50 7.02 1.40
N SER A 79 12.73 6.50 1.38
CA SER A 79 13.23 5.51 2.36
C SER A 79 12.34 4.26 2.40
N ALA A 80 11.65 3.99 3.52
CA ALA A 80 10.67 2.90 3.64
C ALA A 80 9.66 2.87 2.47
N GLY A 81 9.22 4.05 2.02
CA GLY A 81 8.28 4.16 0.90
C GLY A 81 8.80 3.52 -0.38
N CYS A 82 10.12 3.56 -0.64
CA CYS A 82 10.72 2.97 -1.82
C CYS A 82 10.56 1.44 -1.81
N PHE A 83 10.91 0.81 -0.68
CA PHE A 83 10.77 -0.64 -0.51
C PHE A 83 9.30 -1.10 -0.60
N ILE A 84 8.39 -0.34 0.01
CA ILE A 84 6.96 -0.61 -0.06
C ILE A 84 6.46 -0.50 -1.51
N THR A 85 6.92 0.51 -2.25
CA THR A 85 6.54 0.72 -3.65
C THR A 85 7.07 -0.40 -4.55
N VAL A 86 8.33 -0.81 -4.36
CA VAL A 86 8.96 -1.89 -5.14
C VAL A 86 8.32 -3.25 -4.86
N ALA A 87 7.84 -3.49 -3.64
CA ALA A 87 7.18 -4.74 -3.27
C ALA A 87 5.74 -4.85 -3.81
N ALA A 88 5.17 -3.75 -4.33
CA ALA A 88 3.81 -3.75 -4.87
C ALA A 88 3.71 -4.57 -6.15
N SER A 89 2.52 -5.12 -6.44
CA SER A 89 2.25 -5.78 -7.72
C SER A 89 2.33 -4.79 -8.89
N VAL A 90 1.92 -3.54 -8.65
CA VAL A 90 2.05 -2.42 -9.59
C VAL A 90 2.50 -1.18 -8.82
N ALA A 91 3.49 -0.48 -9.36
CA ALA A 91 3.90 0.84 -8.90
C ALA A 91 3.48 1.90 -9.93
N ALA A 92 2.83 2.95 -9.47
CA ALA A 92 2.45 4.12 -10.26
C ALA A 92 2.81 5.40 -9.51
N MET A 93 3.03 6.50 -10.23
CA MET A 93 3.42 7.78 -9.66
C MET A 93 2.72 8.91 -10.38
N ALA A 94 2.16 9.85 -9.63
CA ALA A 94 1.66 11.10 -10.19
C ALA A 94 2.84 11.92 -10.74
N PRO A 95 2.67 12.69 -11.84
CA PRO A 95 3.70 13.55 -12.38
C PRO A 95 4.23 14.57 -11.37
#